data_AF-A0A483K7Y2-F1
#
_entry.id   AF-A0A483K7Y2-F1
#
_cell.length_a   1.000
_cell.length_b   1.000
_cell.length_c   1.000
_cell.angle_alpha   90.00
_cell.angle_beta   90.00
_cell.angle_gamma   90.00
#
_symmetry.space_group_name_H-M   'P 1'
#
loop_
_entity.id
_entity.type
_entity.pdbx_description
1 polymer ?
#
loop_
_entity_poly.entity_id
_entity_poly.type
_entity_poly.pdbx_seq_one_letter_code
_entity_poly.pdbx_strand_id
1 'polypeptide(L)'
;MTTTKQPGFAPAASPHAATAVLTPEEHIVAGETSIPSQGENMPAYHARPKNADGPLPIVIVVQEIFGVHEHIRDLCRRLAQEGYLAIAPELYFRQGDPNEYHDIPTLFKELVTKVPDAQVLADLDHVASWAARHGGDAHRLLITGFCWGGRITWLYAAHNPQLKAAVAWYGKLVGEKSLNSPKHPVDIAVDLNAPVLGLYGAKDASIPQDTVETMRQALRAANATAEIVVYPEADHAFNADYRASYHEESAKDGWQRMLDWFAQYGGKKG
;
A
#
# COMPACT_ATOMS: atom_id res chain seq x y z
N MET A 1 31.57 13.93 4.50
CA MET A 1 30.70 12.99 5.22
C MET A 1 29.28 13.55 5.18
N THR A 2 28.53 13.23 4.14
CA THR A 2 27.11 13.57 4.05
C THR A 2 26.35 12.49 4.80
N THR A 3 26.04 12.74 6.07
CA THR A 3 25.09 11.95 6.83
C THR A 3 23.71 12.17 6.21
N THR A 4 23.33 11.32 5.26
CA THR A 4 21.93 11.19 4.83
C THR A 4 21.15 10.76 6.06
N LYS A 5 20.38 11.68 6.65
CA LYS A 5 19.39 11.35 7.67
C LYS A 5 18.49 10.28 7.05
N GLN A 6 18.49 9.07 7.60
CA GLN A 6 17.38 8.16 7.34
C GLN A 6 16.10 8.89 7.79
N PRO A 7 15.10 9.05 6.92
CA PRO A 7 13.85 9.67 7.32
C PRO A 7 13.20 8.78 8.39
N GLY A 8 12.83 9.39 9.51
CA GLY A 8 12.22 8.70 10.63
C GLY A 8 10.75 8.40 10.41
N PHE A 9 10.09 7.99 11.47
CA PHE A 9 8.63 7.92 11.53
C PHE A 9 8.02 9.33 11.53
N ALA A 10 6.86 9.49 10.90
CA ALA A 10 6.18 10.78 10.80
C ALA A 10 5.73 11.30 12.19
N PRO A 11 5.82 12.61 12.48
CA PRO A 11 5.49 13.14 13.81
C PRO A 11 4.04 12.88 14.24
N ALA A 12 3.07 12.97 13.33
CA ALA A 12 1.67 12.65 13.59
C ALA A 12 1.39 11.17 13.97
N ALA A 13 2.36 10.27 13.77
CA ALA A 13 2.25 8.87 14.14
C ALA A 13 2.87 8.54 15.51
N SER A 14 3.35 9.54 16.25
CA SER A 14 3.91 9.39 17.60
C SER A 14 2.82 9.15 18.66
N PRO A 15 3.16 8.49 19.79
CA PRO A 15 4.46 7.89 20.11
C PRO A 15 4.70 6.55 19.40
N HIS A 16 5.97 6.25 19.12
CA HIS A 16 6.36 4.97 18.50
C HIS A 16 6.57 3.89 19.57
N ALA A 17 6.14 2.67 19.26
CA ALA A 17 6.30 1.49 20.09
C ALA A 17 7.68 0.84 19.91
N ALA A 18 8.17 0.17 20.95
CA ALA A 18 9.43 -0.58 20.91
C ALA A 18 9.36 -1.86 20.05
N THR A 19 8.18 -2.20 19.55
CA THR A 19 7.92 -3.33 18.66
C THR A 19 8.29 -3.07 17.20
N ALA A 20 8.77 -1.86 16.87
CA ALA A 20 9.16 -1.48 15.52
C ALA A 20 10.19 -2.46 14.94
N VAL A 21 9.91 -2.96 13.75
CA VAL A 21 10.79 -3.88 13.02
C VAL A 21 11.76 -3.08 12.16
N LEU A 22 13.02 -3.47 12.18
CA LEU A 22 14.06 -2.94 11.30
C LEU A 22 14.65 -4.07 10.45
N THR A 23 14.30 -4.06 9.18
CA THR A 23 14.68 -5.10 8.23
C THR A 23 16.12 -4.92 7.76
N PRO A 24 17.01 -5.93 7.94
CA PRO A 24 18.41 -5.85 7.52
C PRO A 24 18.57 -5.72 5.99
N GLU A 25 19.57 -4.94 5.57
CA GLU A 25 19.83 -4.66 4.15
C GLU A 25 20.91 -5.56 3.51
N GLU A 26 21.40 -6.59 4.21
CA GLU A 26 22.56 -7.41 3.76
C GLU A 26 22.37 -8.06 2.37
N HIS A 27 21.14 -8.47 2.05
CA HIS A 27 20.79 -9.19 0.83
C HIS A 27 19.97 -8.36 -0.18
N ILE A 28 19.72 -7.09 0.13
CA ILE A 28 18.90 -6.20 -0.69
C ILE A 28 19.68 -4.93 -1.06
N VAL A 29 19.18 -4.19 -2.03
CA VAL A 29 19.61 -2.84 -2.37
C VAL A 29 18.39 -1.96 -2.31
N ALA A 30 18.46 -0.91 -1.49
CA ALA A 30 17.40 0.06 -1.35
C ALA A 30 17.91 1.49 -1.58
N GLY A 31 17.01 2.40 -1.92
CA GLY A 31 17.37 3.78 -2.22
C GLY A 31 16.17 4.65 -2.52
N GLU A 32 16.45 5.94 -2.62
CA GLU A 32 15.51 6.95 -3.08
C GLU A 32 15.72 7.22 -4.56
N THR A 33 14.64 7.48 -5.28
CA THR A 33 14.64 7.83 -6.70
C THR A 33 13.58 8.89 -6.97
N SER A 34 13.59 9.43 -8.19
CA SER A 34 12.49 10.22 -8.73
C SER A 34 11.83 9.48 -9.88
N ILE A 35 10.51 9.46 -9.88
CA ILE A 35 9.66 8.85 -10.91
C ILE A 35 9.02 10.00 -11.72
N PRO A 36 9.29 10.10 -13.03
CA PRO A 36 8.58 11.05 -13.88
C PRO A 36 7.09 10.71 -13.90
N SER A 37 6.25 11.61 -13.37
CA SER A 37 4.80 11.44 -13.26
C SER A 37 4.06 12.71 -13.64
N GLN A 38 3.27 12.65 -14.72
CA GLN A 38 2.39 13.73 -15.16
C GLN A 38 3.11 15.09 -15.37
N GLY A 39 4.39 15.07 -15.76
CA GLY A 39 5.21 16.27 -15.99
C GLY A 39 6.05 16.73 -14.79
N GLU A 40 5.96 16.05 -13.65
CA GLU A 40 6.73 16.33 -12.44
C GLU A 40 7.55 15.12 -12.00
N ASN A 41 8.45 15.30 -11.03
CA ASN A 41 9.34 14.25 -10.52
C ASN A 41 8.87 13.82 -9.12
N MET A 42 8.07 12.75 -9.08
CA MET A 42 7.55 12.20 -7.83
C MET A 42 8.65 11.46 -7.07
N PRO A 43 8.98 11.81 -5.82
CA PRO A 43 9.89 11.04 -4.99
C PRO A 43 9.34 9.62 -4.76
N ALA A 44 10.23 8.64 -4.69
CA ALA A 44 9.86 7.27 -4.30
C ALA A 44 11.02 6.58 -3.57
N TYR A 45 10.68 5.72 -2.62
CA TYR A 45 11.60 4.73 -2.07
C TYR A 45 11.46 3.42 -2.84
N HIS A 46 12.56 2.74 -3.09
CA HIS A 46 12.54 1.41 -3.67
C HIS A 46 13.51 0.46 -2.97
N ALA A 47 13.17 -0.83 -2.95
CA ALA A 47 14.03 -1.90 -2.47
C ALA A 47 13.91 -3.12 -3.39
N ARG A 48 15.01 -3.84 -3.59
CA ARG A 48 15.07 -5.07 -4.41
C ARG A 48 16.16 -6.04 -3.93
N PRO A 49 16.11 -7.33 -4.30
CA PRO A 49 17.23 -8.25 -4.12
C PRO A 49 18.51 -7.71 -4.75
N LYS A 50 19.65 -7.93 -4.08
CA LYS A 50 20.97 -7.51 -4.57
C LYS A 50 21.40 -8.25 -5.84
N ASN A 51 21.12 -9.56 -5.88
CA ASN A 51 21.50 -10.46 -6.97
C ASN A 51 20.24 -11.01 -7.65
N ALA A 52 19.67 -10.25 -8.58
CA ALA A 52 18.53 -10.68 -9.38
C ALA A 52 18.98 -11.25 -10.73
N ASP A 53 18.50 -12.45 -11.08
CA ASP A 53 18.86 -13.14 -12.34
C ASP A 53 18.09 -12.61 -13.57
N GLY A 54 17.17 -11.66 -13.38
CA GLY A 54 16.36 -11.08 -14.44
C GLY A 54 15.32 -10.07 -13.93
N PRO A 55 14.37 -9.65 -14.78
CA PRO A 55 13.28 -8.76 -14.38
C PRO A 55 12.47 -9.30 -13.20
N LEU A 56 12.28 -8.47 -12.18
CA LEU A 56 11.66 -8.82 -10.91
C LEU A 56 10.14 -8.63 -10.95
N PRO A 57 9.35 -9.44 -10.20
CA PRO A 57 7.96 -9.08 -9.93
C PRO A 57 7.92 -7.75 -9.18
N ILE A 58 7.03 -6.86 -9.60
CA ILE A 58 6.91 -5.49 -9.08
C ILE A 58 5.82 -5.48 -8.00
N VAL A 59 6.12 -4.94 -6.82
CA VAL A 59 5.10 -4.64 -5.80
C VAL A 59 5.10 -3.14 -5.54
N ILE A 60 4.04 -2.47 -5.98
CA ILE A 60 3.78 -1.09 -5.57
C ILE A 60 3.26 -1.11 -4.13
N VAL A 61 3.87 -0.33 -3.24
CA VAL A 61 3.52 -0.24 -1.82
C VAL A 61 2.90 1.13 -1.55
N VAL A 62 1.59 1.17 -1.30
CA VAL A 62 0.85 2.42 -1.09
C VAL A 62 0.85 2.81 0.39
N GLN A 63 1.33 4.02 0.65
CA GLN A 63 1.45 4.63 1.97
C GLN A 63 0.14 4.68 2.78
N GLU A 64 0.27 4.81 4.10
CA GLU A 64 -0.78 5.38 4.96
C GLU A 64 -0.87 6.91 4.75
N ILE A 65 -1.60 7.61 5.62
CA ILE A 65 -1.69 9.09 5.58
C ILE A 65 -0.36 9.80 5.93
N PHE A 66 0.63 9.05 6.41
CA PHE A 66 1.89 9.56 6.96
C PHE A 66 3.02 9.69 5.93
N GLY A 67 2.77 9.50 4.63
CA GLY A 67 3.82 9.50 3.62
C GLY A 67 4.64 8.21 3.59
N VAL A 68 5.75 8.24 2.85
CA VAL A 68 6.74 7.14 2.79
C VAL A 68 7.71 7.24 3.97
N HIS A 69 7.16 7.23 5.18
CA HIS A 69 7.94 7.22 6.42
C HIS A 69 8.55 5.83 6.68
N GLU A 70 9.35 5.72 7.75
CA GLU A 70 10.18 4.53 8.02
C GLU A 70 9.45 3.18 7.99
N HIS A 71 8.21 3.07 8.49
CA HIS A 71 7.45 1.81 8.39
C HIS A 71 7.23 1.39 6.94
N ILE A 72 6.79 2.29 6.06
CA ILE A 72 6.55 1.98 4.65
C ILE A 72 7.85 1.58 3.94
N ARG A 73 8.97 2.25 4.28
CA ARG A 73 10.31 1.89 3.79
C ARG A 73 10.70 0.49 4.26
N ASP A 74 10.42 0.15 5.52
CA ASP A 74 10.64 -1.19 6.07
C ASP A 74 9.84 -2.26 5.34
N LEU A 75 8.56 -2.02 5.07
CA LEU A 75 7.72 -2.94 4.30
C LEU A 75 8.26 -3.16 2.88
N CYS A 76 8.80 -2.13 2.23
CA CYS A 76 9.52 -2.28 0.95
C CYS A 76 10.75 -3.19 1.10
N ARG A 77 11.56 -3.02 2.16
CA ARG A 77 12.72 -3.88 2.43
C ARG A 77 12.31 -5.33 2.70
N ARG A 78 11.23 -5.57 3.45
CA ARG A 78 10.68 -6.91 3.70
C ARG A 78 10.26 -7.59 2.40
N LEU A 79 9.53 -6.90 1.53
CA LEU A 79 9.17 -7.42 0.21
C LEU A 79 10.40 -7.68 -0.68
N ALA A 80 11.44 -6.85 -0.58
CA ALA A 80 12.68 -7.08 -1.29
C ALA A 80 13.41 -8.36 -0.83
N GLN A 81 13.35 -8.70 0.45
CA GLN A 81 13.88 -9.97 0.97
C GLN A 81 13.12 -11.18 0.40
N GLU A 82 11.84 -11.02 0.08
CA GLU A 82 10.99 -12.04 -0.55
C GLU A 82 11.15 -12.14 -2.08
N GLY A 83 12.04 -11.33 -2.68
CA GLY A 83 12.34 -11.40 -4.11
C GLY A 83 11.59 -10.40 -5.00
N TYR A 84 10.96 -9.38 -4.43
CA TYR A 84 10.19 -8.38 -5.18
C TYR A 84 11.00 -7.09 -5.43
N LEU A 85 10.71 -6.39 -6.54
CA LEU A 85 11.01 -4.97 -6.66
C LEU A 85 9.88 -4.19 -6.00
N ALA A 86 10.09 -3.76 -4.76
CA ALA A 86 9.12 -3.00 -3.99
C ALA A 86 9.34 -1.49 -4.16
N ILE A 87 8.28 -0.74 -4.44
CA ILE A 87 8.36 0.70 -4.71
C ILE A 87 7.24 1.43 -3.95
N ALA A 88 7.60 2.37 -3.10
CA ALA A 88 6.68 3.26 -2.38
C ALA A 88 6.79 4.69 -2.93
N PRO A 89 5.82 5.16 -3.74
CA PRO A 89 5.78 6.54 -4.22
C PRO A 89 5.27 7.51 -3.14
N GLU A 90 5.83 8.72 -3.09
CA GLU A 90 5.37 9.81 -2.21
C GLU A 90 4.17 10.51 -2.85
N LEU A 91 2.97 9.96 -2.66
CA LEU A 91 1.77 10.34 -3.42
C LEU A 91 1.21 11.72 -3.06
N TYR A 92 1.71 12.33 -2.00
CA TYR A 92 1.29 13.65 -1.51
C TYR A 92 2.21 14.79 -1.98
N PHE A 93 3.28 14.48 -2.71
CA PHE A 93 4.37 15.43 -2.99
C PHE A 93 3.93 16.75 -3.66
N ARG A 94 2.78 16.76 -4.37
CA ARG A 94 2.21 17.98 -4.98
C ARG A 94 1.40 18.82 -3.99
N GLN A 95 0.81 18.19 -2.97
CA GLN A 95 -0.11 18.82 -2.03
C GLN A 95 0.58 19.25 -0.72
N GLY A 96 1.63 18.57 -0.29
CA GLY A 96 2.40 18.92 0.91
C GLY A 96 3.17 17.76 1.51
N ASP A 97 3.91 18.04 2.58
CA ASP A 97 4.70 17.05 3.32
C ASP A 97 3.95 16.60 4.60
N PRO A 98 3.59 15.30 4.74
CA PRO A 98 2.94 14.81 5.95
C PRO A 98 3.78 14.98 7.22
N ASN A 99 5.11 15.17 7.11
CA ASN A 99 5.99 15.43 8.25
C ASN A 99 5.84 16.82 8.86
N GLU A 100 5.11 17.73 8.21
CA GLU A 100 4.78 19.05 8.76
C GLU A 100 3.64 18.99 9.81
N TYR A 101 3.01 17.83 9.97
CA TYR A 101 1.85 17.64 10.83
C TYR A 101 2.19 16.80 12.07
N HIS A 102 1.61 17.18 13.20
CA HIS A 102 1.83 16.54 14.50
C HIS A 102 0.59 15.86 15.09
N ASP A 103 -0.56 15.95 14.39
CA ASP A 103 -1.80 15.28 14.75
C ASP A 103 -2.56 14.80 13.52
N ILE A 104 -3.24 13.65 13.66
CA ILE A 104 -3.98 13.00 12.58
C ILE A 104 -5.13 13.87 12.04
N PRO A 105 -5.98 14.52 12.87
CA PRO A 105 -7.07 15.35 12.37
C PRO A 105 -6.62 16.47 11.43
N THR A 106 -5.58 17.21 11.80
CA THR A 106 -5.05 18.32 10.98
C THR A 106 -4.41 17.78 9.70
N LEU A 107 -3.60 16.73 9.79
CA LEU A 107 -3.02 16.05 8.62
C LEU A 107 -4.11 15.61 7.63
N PHE A 108 -5.18 14.99 8.14
CA PHE A 108 -6.25 14.48 7.30
C PHE A 108 -6.98 15.63 6.59
N LYS A 109 -7.38 16.65 7.35
CA LYS A 109 -8.13 17.80 6.83
C LYS A 109 -7.30 18.63 5.85
N GLU A 110 -6.05 18.93 6.18
CA GLU A 110 -5.27 19.92 5.46
C GLU A 110 -4.40 19.33 4.34
N LEU A 111 -4.15 18.02 4.34
CA LEU A 111 -3.39 17.35 3.28
C LEU A 111 -4.21 16.24 2.61
N VAL A 112 -4.58 15.19 3.34
CA VAL A 112 -5.13 13.94 2.76
C VAL A 112 -6.38 14.20 1.91
N THR A 113 -7.31 15.03 2.39
CA THR A 113 -8.56 15.32 1.67
C THR A 113 -8.38 16.14 0.39
N LYS A 114 -7.19 16.75 0.19
CA LYS A 114 -6.86 17.58 -0.98
C LYS A 114 -6.21 16.78 -2.11
N VAL A 115 -5.91 15.49 -1.88
CA VAL A 115 -5.25 14.60 -2.85
C VAL A 115 -6.32 13.87 -3.67
N PRO A 116 -6.49 14.16 -4.98
CA PRO A 116 -7.53 13.54 -5.79
C PRO A 116 -7.20 12.08 -6.12
N ASP A 117 -8.20 11.19 -6.03
CA ASP A 117 -8.05 9.77 -6.38
C ASP A 117 -7.50 9.61 -7.82
N ALA A 118 -8.01 10.39 -8.77
CA ALA A 118 -7.57 10.31 -10.17
C ALA A 118 -6.09 10.65 -10.36
N GLN A 119 -5.55 11.58 -9.56
CA GLN A 119 -4.12 11.89 -9.54
C GLN A 119 -3.34 10.66 -9.05
N VAL A 120 -3.77 10.10 -7.91
CA VAL A 120 -3.12 8.94 -7.31
C VAL A 120 -3.08 7.76 -8.28
N LEU A 121 -4.20 7.40 -8.90
CA LEU A 121 -4.25 6.26 -9.83
C LEU A 121 -3.34 6.48 -11.05
N ALA A 122 -3.27 7.71 -11.58
CA ALA A 122 -2.36 8.06 -12.66
C ALA A 122 -0.89 8.02 -12.22
N ASP A 123 -0.56 8.48 -11.00
CA ASP A 123 0.78 8.38 -10.43
C ASP A 123 1.23 6.91 -10.31
N LEU A 124 0.33 6.01 -9.88
CA LEU A 124 0.61 4.58 -9.78
C LEU A 124 0.89 3.94 -11.15
N ASP A 125 0.23 4.38 -12.23
CA ASP A 125 0.56 3.93 -13.60
C ASP A 125 1.96 4.37 -14.04
N HIS A 126 2.39 5.57 -13.63
CA HIS A 126 3.74 6.05 -13.91
C HIS A 126 4.78 5.28 -13.09
N VAL A 127 4.45 4.85 -11.86
CA VAL A 127 5.29 3.95 -11.07
C VAL A 127 5.47 2.60 -11.77
N ALA A 128 4.38 1.99 -12.23
CA ALA A 128 4.44 0.73 -12.98
C ALA A 128 5.27 0.86 -14.27
N SER A 129 5.07 1.96 -15.01
CA SER A 129 5.81 2.28 -16.23
C SER A 129 7.31 2.48 -15.96
N TRP A 130 7.65 3.16 -14.86
CA TRP A 130 9.03 3.35 -14.42
C TRP A 130 9.65 2.01 -14.02
N ALA A 131 8.96 1.21 -13.23
CA ALA A 131 9.45 -0.08 -12.72
C ALA A 131 9.85 -1.03 -13.85
N ALA A 132 9.04 -1.11 -14.91
CA ALA A 132 9.32 -1.92 -16.11
C ALA A 132 10.65 -1.55 -16.81
N ARG A 133 11.12 -0.30 -16.68
CA ARG A 133 12.39 0.17 -17.25
C ARG A 133 13.57 0.09 -16.28
N HIS A 134 13.31 -0.21 -15.00
CA HIS A 134 14.30 -0.16 -13.91
C HIS A 134 14.47 -1.50 -13.19
N GLY A 135 14.23 -2.61 -13.90
CA GLY A 135 14.47 -3.97 -13.43
C GLY A 135 13.22 -4.73 -12.99
N GLY A 136 12.04 -4.16 -13.18
CA GLY A 136 10.76 -4.85 -12.99
C GLY A 136 10.24 -5.52 -14.27
N ASP A 137 9.46 -6.59 -14.11
CA ASP A 137 8.71 -7.26 -15.16
C ASP A 137 7.30 -6.67 -15.25
N ALA A 138 6.99 -5.99 -16.36
CA ALA A 138 5.68 -5.39 -16.61
C ALA A 138 4.52 -6.40 -16.58
N HIS A 139 4.79 -7.69 -16.82
CA HIS A 139 3.78 -8.74 -16.78
C HIS A 139 3.51 -9.28 -15.38
N ARG A 140 4.25 -8.80 -14.37
CA ARG A 140 4.19 -9.26 -12.98
C ARG A 140 4.00 -8.06 -12.02
N LEU A 141 3.04 -7.21 -12.36
CA LEU A 141 2.66 -6.03 -11.57
C LEU A 141 1.70 -6.41 -10.45
N LEU A 142 2.09 -6.08 -9.21
CA LEU A 142 1.35 -6.33 -7.98
C LEU A 142 1.24 -5.03 -7.18
N ILE A 143 0.28 -4.96 -6.27
CA ILE A 143 0.11 -3.81 -5.38
C ILE A 143 -0.33 -4.26 -3.98
N THR A 144 0.20 -3.60 -2.96
CA THR A 144 -0.32 -3.67 -1.59
C THR A 144 -0.39 -2.27 -1.01
N GLY A 145 -1.32 -2.03 -0.10
CA GLY A 145 -1.46 -0.73 0.55
C GLY A 145 -2.15 -0.80 1.89
N PHE A 146 -1.87 0.18 2.74
CA PHE A 146 -2.23 0.17 4.15
C PHE A 146 -3.07 1.39 4.52
N CYS A 147 -4.17 1.20 5.28
CA CYS A 147 -5.07 2.28 5.70
C CYS A 147 -5.63 3.04 4.48
N TRP A 148 -5.22 4.31 4.29
CA TRP A 148 -5.53 5.09 3.11
C TRP A 148 -5.09 4.37 1.83
N GLY A 149 -3.88 3.80 1.82
CA GLY A 149 -3.36 3.00 0.73
C GLY A 149 -4.13 1.70 0.50
N GLY A 150 -4.80 1.15 1.52
CA GLY A 150 -5.68 -0.02 1.38
C GLY A 150 -6.91 0.32 0.55
N ARG A 151 -7.50 1.51 0.74
CA ARG A 151 -8.59 2.00 -0.11
C ARG A 151 -8.10 2.22 -1.54
N ILE A 152 -6.94 2.87 -1.72
CA ILE A 152 -6.35 3.10 -3.04
C ILE A 152 -6.06 1.79 -3.76
N THR A 153 -5.64 0.75 -3.04
CA THR A 153 -5.38 -0.59 -3.60
C THR A 153 -6.61 -1.19 -4.26
N TRP A 154 -7.78 -1.10 -3.62
CA TRP A 154 -9.05 -1.50 -4.24
C TRP A 154 -9.37 -0.71 -5.52
N LEU A 155 -9.19 0.62 -5.47
CA LEU A 155 -9.46 1.48 -6.62
C LEU A 155 -8.51 1.19 -7.79
N TYR A 156 -7.22 0.95 -7.50
CA TYR A 156 -6.22 0.65 -8.51
C TYR A 156 -6.47 -0.70 -9.19
N ALA A 157 -7.00 -1.67 -8.44
CA ALA A 157 -7.40 -2.97 -8.99
C ALA A 157 -8.56 -2.90 -10.00
N ALA A 158 -9.36 -1.84 -9.98
CA ALA A 158 -10.38 -1.55 -10.99
C ALA A 158 -9.92 -0.56 -12.09
N HIS A 159 -8.69 -0.04 -11.96
CA HIS A 159 -8.17 1.01 -12.83
C HIS A 159 -7.19 0.45 -13.88
N ASN A 160 -6.21 -0.36 -13.44
CA ASN A 160 -5.17 -0.86 -14.33
C ASN A 160 -5.41 -2.34 -14.71
N PRO A 161 -5.82 -2.64 -15.95
CA PRO A 161 -6.09 -4.02 -16.39
C PRO A 161 -4.83 -4.90 -16.52
N GLN A 162 -3.63 -4.33 -16.40
CA GLN A 162 -2.38 -5.11 -16.40
C GLN A 162 -2.03 -5.67 -15.01
N LEU A 163 -2.67 -5.17 -13.95
CA LEU A 163 -2.42 -5.62 -12.57
C LEU A 163 -2.73 -7.12 -12.41
N LYS A 164 -1.84 -7.84 -11.72
CA LYS A 164 -1.97 -9.30 -11.51
C LYS A 164 -2.62 -9.69 -10.20
N ALA A 165 -2.39 -8.92 -9.14
CA ALA A 165 -3.03 -9.13 -7.85
C ALA A 165 -2.89 -7.88 -6.98
N ALA A 166 -3.84 -7.72 -6.07
CA ALA A 166 -3.88 -6.64 -5.10
C ALA A 166 -4.09 -7.19 -3.68
N VAL A 167 -3.42 -6.60 -2.69
CA VAL A 167 -3.67 -6.89 -1.27
C VAL A 167 -3.94 -5.59 -0.50
N ALA A 168 -5.19 -5.41 -0.07
CA ALA A 168 -5.65 -4.22 0.63
C ALA A 168 -5.73 -4.46 2.14
N TRP A 169 -4.96 -3.69 2.91
CA TRP A 169 -4.94 -3.77 4.37
C TRP A 169 -5.79 -2.66 4.97
N TYR A 170 -6.86 -3.05 5.69
CA TYR A 170 -7.73 -2.17 6.47
C TYR A 170 -8.06 -0.84 5.75
N GLY A 171 -8.47 -0.94 4.48
CA GLY A 171 -8.82 0.21 3.64
C GLY A 171 -10.32 0.52 3.69
N LYS A 172 -10.69 1.80 3.84
CA LYS A 172 -12.10 2.23 3.89
C LYS A 172 -12.89 1.73 2.67
N LEU A 173 -13.97 0.98 2.92
CA LEU A 173 -14.79 0.32 1.89
C LEU A 173 -15.99 1.14 1.43
N VAL A 174 -16.59 1.91 2.35
CA VAL A 174 -17.75 2.77 2.14
C VAL A 174 -17.46 4.15 2.75
N GLY A 175 -17.97 5.22 2.16
CA GLY A 175 -17.78 6.56 2.69
C GLY A 175 -18.61 7.62 1.95
N GLU A 176 -18.53 8.84 2.47
CA GLU A 176 -19.07 10.02 1.79
C GLU A 176 -18.22 10.38 0.57
N LYS A 177 -18.91 10.60 -0.55
CA LYS A 177 -18.28 10.96 -1.81
C LYS A 177 -17.94 12.45 -1.83
N SER A 178 -16.80 12.79 -2.40
CA SER A 178 -16.37 14.17 -2.64
C SER A 178 -15.87 14.32 -4.08
N LEU A 179 -15.55 15.55 -4.50
CA LEU A 179 -14.93 15.77 -5.82
C LEU A 179 -13.56 15.09 -5.93
N ASN A 180 -12.79 15.05 -4.83
CA ASN A 180 -11.48 14.41 -4.79
C ASN A 180 -11.58 12.89 -4.62
N SER A 181 -12.66 12.40 -4.01
CA SER A 181 -12.91 10.97 -3.78
C SER A 181 -14.34 10.58 -4.17
N PRO A 182 -14.65 10.48 -5.47
CA PRO A 182 -16.02 10.32 -5.95
C PRO A 182 -16.54 8.88 -5.88
N LYS A 183 -15.66 7.89 -5.70
CA LYS A 183 -16.01 6.46 -5.60
C LYS A 183 -15.31 5.81 -4.39
N HIS A 184 -15.94 4.80 -3.83
CA HIS A 184 -15.38 3.92 -2.82
C HIS A 184 -15.27 2.48 -3.36
N PRO A 185 -14.54 1.57 -2.68
CA PRO A 185 -14.39 0.19 -3.12
C PRO A 185 -15.70 -0.51 -3.48
N VAL A 186 -16.79 -0.27 -2.72
CA VAL A 186 -18.12 -0.83 -3.04
C VAL A 186 -18.67 -0.39 -4.40
N ASP A 187 -18.31 0.80 -4.88
CA ASP A 187 -18.77 1.34 -6.17
C ASP A 187 -18.02 0.76 -7.37
N ILE A 188 -16.82 0.20 -7.16
CA ILE A 188 -15.94 -0.30 -8.23
C ILE A 188 -15.78 -1.82 -8.23
N ALA A 189 -16.50 -2.53 -7.37
CA ALA A 189 -16.43 -4.00 -7.30
C ALA A 189 -16.71 -4.67 -8.66
N VAL A 190 -17.59 -4.07 -9.46
CA VAL A 190 -17.94 -4.51 -10.83
C VAL A 190 -16.83 -4.27 -11.87
N ASP A 191 -15.93 -3.33 -11.58
CA ASP A 191 -14.86 -2.90 -12.50
C ASP A 191 -13.52 -3.60 -12.20
N LEU A 192 -13.44 -4.45 -11.16
CA LEU A 192 -12.19 -5.10 -10.75
C LEU A 192 -11.56 -5.93 -11.87
N ASN A 193 -10.28 -5.66 -12.16
CA ASN A 193 -9.50 -6.33 -13.20
C ASN A 193 -8.54 -7.40 -12.66
N ALA A 194 -8.25 -7.37 -11.35
CA ALA A 194 -7.30 -8.27 -10.70
C ALA A 194 -7.90 -8.94 -9.45
N PRO A 195 -7.44 -10.15 -9.08
CA PRO A 195 -7.76 -10.75 -7.81
C PRO A 195 -7.35 -9.87 -6.62
N VAL A 196 -8.29 -9.62 -5.70
CA VAL A 196 -8.05 -8.78 -4.51
C VAL A 196 -8.22 -9.55 -3.20
N LEU A 197 -7.19 -9.51 -2.36
CA LEU A 197 -7.27 -9.97 -0.97
C LEU A 197 -7.41 -8.76 -0.03
N GLY A 198 -8.46 -8.73 0.79
CA GLY A 198 -8.66 -7.78 1.86
C GLY A 198 -8.27 -8.36 3.22
N LEU A 199 -7.48 -7.62 4.00
CA LEU A 199 -7.05 -8.00 5.35
C LEU A 199 -7.56 -6.95 6.36
N TYR A 200 -8.60 -7.29 7.13
CA TYR A 200 -9.36 -6.36 7.96
C TYR A 200 -9.35 -6.78 9.44
N GLY A 201 -9.39 -5.81 10.35
CA GLY A 201 -9.54 -6.07 11.79
C GLY A 201 -11.00 -6.08 12.22
N ALA A 202 -11.41 -7.01 13.09
CA ALA A 202 -12.76 -7.06 13.62
C ALA A 202 -13.07 -5.92 14.60
N LYS A 203 -12.03 -5.41 15.30
CA LYS A 203 -12.14 -4.33 16.29
C LYS A 203 -11.97 -2.94 15.69
N ASP A 204 -11.73 -2.85 14.39
CA ASP A 204 -11.57 -1.59 13.66
C ASP A 204 -12.87 -0.78 13.65
N ALA A 205 -12.98 0.20 14.56
CA ALA A 205 -14.15 1.06 14.65
C ALA A 205 -14.28 2.02 13.45
N SER A 206 -13.19 2.27 12.71
CA SER A 206 -13.19 3.12 11.51
C SER A 206 -13.74 2.40 10.27
N ILE A 207 -13.79 1.06 10.32
CA ILE A 207 -14.34 0.19 9.28
C ILE A 207 -15.29 -0.83 9.92
N PRO A 208 -16.53 -0.43 10.25
CA PRO A 208 -17.51 -1.31 10.86
C PRO A 208 -17.78 -2.55 10.01
N GLN A 209 -18.06 -3.69 10.67
CA GLN A 209 -18.27 -4.98 10.00
C GLN A 209 -19.42 -4.97 8.98
N ASP A 210 -20.45 -4.13 9.17
CA ASP A 210 -21.53 -3.95 8.19
C ASP A 210 -21.03 -3.40 6.85
N THR A 211 -19.97 -2.56 6.87
CA THR A 211 -19.34 -2.06 5.65
C THR A 211 -18.53 -3.15 4.93
N VAL A 212 -17.94 -4.08 5.69
CA VAL A 212 -17.28 -5.29 5.15
C VAL A 212 -18.31 -6.19 4.49
N GLU A 213 -19.47 -6.41 5.13
CA GLU A 213 -20.54 -7.20 4.53
C GLU A 213 -21.13 -6.53 3.30
N THR A 214 -21.29 -5.20 3.31
CA THR A 214 -21.67 -4.43 2.11
C THR A 214 -20.70 -4.66 0.96
N MET A 215 -19.38 -4.66 1.23
CA MET A 215 -18.37 -4.98 0.21
C MET A 215 -18.48 -6.42 -0.29
N ARG A 216 -18.68 -7.40 0.61
CA ARG A 216 -18.88 -8.80 0.23
C ARG A 216 -20.10 -8.97 -0.68
N GLN A 217 -21.18 -8.25 -0.41
CA GLN A 217 -22.37 -8.25 -1.29
C GLN A 217 -22.04 -7.69 -2.67
N ALA A 218 -21.32 -6.55 -2.75
CA ALA A 218 -20.90 -5.96 -4.02
C ALA A 218 -19.98 -6.90 -4.82
N LEU A 219 -19.01 -7.54 -4.16
CA LEU A 219 -18.11 -8.52 -4.77
C LEU A 219 -18.85 -9.75 -5.31
N ARG A 220 -19.82 -10.29 -4.54
CA ARG A 220 -20.67 -11.40 -4.99
C ARG A 220 -21.53 -11.00 -6.19
N ALA A 221 -22.12 -9.80 -6.18
CA ALA A 221 -22.93 -9.29 -7.28
C ALA A 221 -22.10 -9.09 -8.56
N ALA A 222 -20.85 -8.68 -8.43
CA ALA A 222 -19.89 -8.54 -9.52
C ALA A 222 -19.28 -9.87 -10.01
N ASN A 223 -19.49 -10.97 -9.27
CA ASN A 223 -18.78 -12.24 -9.46
C ASN A 223 -17.25 -12.05 -9.52
N ALA A 224 -16.73 -11.14 -8.68
CA ALA A 224 -15.33 -10.78 -8.65
C ALA A 224 -14.48 -11.84 -7.94
N THR A 225 -13.25 -12.05 -8.41
CA THR A 225 -12.26 -12.87 -7.69
C THR A 225 -11.70 -12.06 -6.53
N ALA A 226 -12.33 -12.14 -5.35
CA ALA A 226 -11.85 -11.43 -4.18
C ALA A 226 -12.20 -12.17 -2.88
N GLU A 227 -11.35 -11.99 -1.88
CA GLU A 227 -11.54 -12.52 -0.53
C GLU A 227 -11.35 -11.39 0.50
N ILE A 228 -12.15 -11.39 1.57
CA ILE A 228 -11.92 -10.51 2.73
C ILE A 228 -11.80 -11.37 3.98
N VAL A 229 -10.58 -11.42 4.51
CA VAL A 229 -10.23 -12.02 5.81
C VAL A 229 -10.42 -10.98 6.90
N VAL A 230 -11.11 -11.37 7.97
CA VAL A 230 -11.34 -10.54 9.15
C VAL A 230 -10.66 -11.19 10.36
N TYR A 231 -9.73 -10.46 10.98
CA TYR A 231 -8.99 -10.90 12.16
C TYR A 231 -9.73 -10.52 13.45
N PRO A 232 -10.20 -11.47 14.26
CA PRO A 232 -11.05 -11.20 15.42
C PRO A 232 -10.43 -10.25 16.47
N GLU A 233 -9.11 -10.37 16.68
CA GLU A 233 -8.44 -9.65 17.75
C GLU A 233 -7.78 -8.33 17.31
N ALA A 234 -7.76 -8.07 16.00
CA ALA A 234 -7.07 -6.92 15.42
C ALA A 234 -7.94 -5.67 15.32
N ASP A 235 -7.33 -4.52 15.60
CA ASP A 235 -7.86 -3.17 15.36
C ASP A 235 -7.32 -2.61 14.02
N HIS A 236 -7.65 -1.36 13.70
CA HIS A 236 -7.11 -0.64 12.57
C HIS A 236 -5.59 -0.59 12.61
N ALA A 237 -4.95 -0.83 11.46
CA ALA A 237 -3.50 -0.78 11.34
C ALA A 237 -2.75 -1.70 12.32
N PHE A 238 -3.26 -2.93 12.40
CA PHE A 238 -2.65 -4.04 13.13
C PHE A 238 -1.30 -4.50 12.58
N ASN A 239 -0.91 -4.09 11.37
CA ASN A 239 0.42 -4.39 10.79
C ASN A 239 1.46 -3.31 11.12
N ALA A 240 1.06 -2.16 11.66
CA ALA A 240 1.97 -1.07 12.00
C ALA A 240 2.77 -1.41 13.27
N ASP A 241 3.85 -2.18 13.11
CA ASP A 241 4.71 -2.71 14.18
C ASP A 241 5.32 -1.62 15.08
N TYR A 242 5.39 -0.39 14.60
CA TYR A 242 5.85 0.77 15.36
C TYR A 242 4.74 1.47 16.17
N ARG A 243 3.51 0.96 16.22
CA ARG A 243 2.38 1.59 16.94
C ARG A 243 1.72 0.63 17.92
N ALA A 244 1.01 1.19 18.90
CA ALA A 244 0.23 0.42 19.87
C ALA A 244 -0.91 -0.41 19.25
N SER A 245 -1.32 -0.10 18.02
CA SER A 245 -2.32 -0.88 17.27
C SER A 245 -1.80 -2.22 16.76
N TYR A 246 -0.48 -2.45 16.80
CA TYR A 246 0.13 -3.69 16.31
C TYR A 246 -0.45 -4.93 16.99
N HIS A 247 -0.92 -5.88 16.18
CA HIS A 247 -1.31 -7.20 16.64
C HIS A 247 -0.46 -8.24 15.92
N GLU A 248 0.60 -8.69 16.59
CA GLU A 248 1.69 -9.48 15.99
C GLU A 248 1.19 -10.73 15.25
N GLU A 249 0.28 -11.50 15.86
CA GLU A 249 -0.28 -12.71 15.26
C GLU A 249 -1.00 -12.41 13.94
N SER A 250 -1.88 -11.40 13.94
CA SER A 250 -2.64 -11.00 12.74
C SER A 250 -1.75 -10.39 11.67
N ALA A 251 -0.74 -9.61 12.08
CA ALA A 251 0.22 -9.03 11.15
C ALA A 251 1.04 -10.11 10.44
N LYS A 252 1.52 -11.12 11.18
CA LYS A 252 2.26 -12.25 10.62
C LYS A 252 1.40 -13.10 9.69
N ASP A 253 0.18 -13.48 10.11
CA ASP A 253 -0.73 -14.25 9.27
C ASP A 253 -1.14 -13.46 8.01
N GLY A 254 -1.48 -12.17 8.17
CA GLY A 254 -1.79 -11.30 7.04
C GLY A 254 -0.63 -11.15 6.06
N TRP A 255 0.60 -11.04 6.56
CA TRP A 255 1.78 -10.93 5.72
C TRP A 255 2.01 -12.21 4.93
N GLN A 256 1.88 -13.36 5.57
CA GLN A 256 1.99 -14.65 4.88
C GLN A 256 0.91 -14.82 3.81
N ARG A 257 -0.36 -14.49 4.11
CA ARG A 257 -1.44 -14.52 3.12
C ARG A 257 -1.20 -13.59 1.94
N MET A 258 -0.62 -12.41 2.18
CA MET A 258 -0.23 -11.50 1.11
C MET A 258 0.82 -12.13 0.19
N LEU A 259 1.86 -12.75 0.76
CA LEU A 259 2.91 -13.44 -0.01
C LEU A 259 2.33 -14.62 -0.80
N ASP A 260 1.45 -15.41 -0.18
CA ASP A 260 0.79 -16.54 -0.85
C ASP A 260 -0.10 -16.07 -2.00
N TRP A 261 -0.85 -14.97 -1.81
CA TRP A 261 -1.67 -14.34 -2.86
C TRP A 261 -0.80 -13.86 -4.04
N PHE A 262 0.32 -13.21 -3.74
CA PHE A 262 1.28 -12.77 -4.76
C PHE A 262 2.00 -13.93 -5.44
N ALA A 263 2.30 -15.02 -4.73
CA ALA A 263 2.88 -16.21 -5.33
C ALA A 263 1.91 -16.87 -6.31
N GLN A 264 0.63 -16.96 -5.94
CA GLN A 264 -0.43 -17.55 -6.76
C GLN A 264 -0.68 -16.75 -8.05
N TYR A 265 -0.76 -15.43 -7.97
CA TYR A 265 -1.22 -14.59 -9.09
C TYR A 265 -0.11 -13.78 -9.78
N GLY A 266 1.00 -13.49 -9.08
CA GLY A 266 2.16 -12.76 -9.60
C GLY A 266 3.23 -13.63 -10.28
N GLY A 267 3.07 -14.96 -10.19
CA GLY A 267 3.80 -15.99 -10.92
C GLY A 267 5.33 -15.92 -10.88
N LYS A 268 5.98 -16.82 -10.15
CA LYS A 268 7.21 -17.45 -10.66
C LYS A 268 6.75 -18.61 -11.55
N LYS A 269 6.89 -18.51 -12.87
CA LYS A 269 7.01 -19.76 -13.64
C LYS A 269 8.39 -20.31 -13.27
N GLY A 270 8.39 -21.40 -12.50
CA GLY A 270 9.58 -22.24 -12.33
C GLY A 270 10.03 -22.81 -13.68
#